data_AF-A0A9K3KL19-F1
#
_entry.id   AF-A0A9K3KL19-F1
#
_cell.length_a   1.000
_cell.length_b   1.000
_cell.length_c   1.000
_cell.angle_alpha   90.00
_cell.angle_beta   90.00
_cell.angle_gamma   90.00
#
_symmetry.space_group_name_H-M   'P 1'
#
loop_
_entity.id
_entity.type
_entity.pdbx_description
1 polymer ?
#
loop_
_entity_poly.entity_id
_entity_poly.type
_entity_poly.pdbx_seq_one_letter_code
_entity_poly.pdbx_strand_id
1 'polypeptide(L)'
;MSKAAYILRAGQAFEVPPMPGDQPDPAPGATNAQISAADRAYDKSVIAYDTYVAVQSALHQQLLAAVEPTFYSFGYANVTPLQLSTHLITNYGTIKQQDLEDNRDKLKAAWNPDDEITTVWTRIRECIEFAAGTNDPISKETAMILILKSFEQSGVLAPYINEWNRKPDDDQTYANFQEHFTKANTQRLRELTTKQTGIHSASNTICPPFATVLTSSTNTACSAVTTNTGRAMYYSWTHSLGTNPNHNSATCKNLGDGHDKTATAFTRKGGSDRIYASR
;
A
#
# COMPACT_ATOMS: atom_id res chain seq x y z
N MET A 1 -30.47 0.89 -6.66
CA MET A 1 -30.94 1.02 -8.06
C MET A 1 -32.18 1.92 -8.06
N SER A 2 -32.29 2.91 -8.94
CA SER A 2 -33.48 3.78 -8.98
C SER A 2 -34.71 3.01 -9.49
N LYS A 3 -35.92 3.49 -9.17
CA LYS A 3 -37.17 2.92 -9.69
C LYS A 3 -37.17 2.81 -11.22
N ALA A 4 -36.64 3.84 -11.91
CA ALA A 4 -36.51 3.84 -13.37
C ALA A 4 -35.53 2.77 -13.89
N ALA A 5 -34.36 2.62 -13.24
CA ALA A 5 -33.39 1.60 -13.62
C ALA A 5 -33.90 0.16 -13.38
N TYR A 6 -34.73 -0.04 -12.35
CA TYR A 6 -35.40 -1.31 -12.12
C TYR A 6 -36.40 -1.63 -13.24
N ILE A 7 -37.29 -0.68 -13.57
CA ILE A 7 -38.29 -0.85 -14.63
C ILE A 7 -37.62 -1.17 -15.98
N LEU A 8 -36.52 -0.49 -16.31
CA LEU A 8 -35.77 -0.74 -17.54
C LEU A 8 -35.26 -2.18 -17.63
N ARG A 9 -34.91 -2.80 -16.49
CA ARG A 9 -34.44 -4.20 -16.44
C ARG A 9 -35.57 -5.22 -16.35
N ALA A 10 -36.58 -4.96 -15.52
CA ALA A 10 -37.64 -5.90 -15.20
C ALA A 10 -38.87 -5.81 -16.13
N GLY A 11 -38.96 -4.75 -16.93
CA GLY A 11 -40.11 -4.47 -17.80
C GLY A 11 -41.35 -3.95 -17.07
N GLN A 12 -41.34 -3.92 -15.73
CA GLN A 12 -42.45 -3.45 -14.89
C GLN A 12 -41.94 -2.89 -13.56
N ALA A 13 -42.80 -2.16 -12.84
CA ALA A 13 -42.50 -1.70 -11.50
C ALA A 13 -42.49 -2.88 -10.53
N PHE A 14 -41.64 -2.80 -9.50
CA PHE A 14 -41.72 -3.73 -8.38
C PHE A 14 -42.94 -3.37 -7.54
N GLU A 15 -43.88 -4.29 -7.42
CA GLU A 15 -45.05 -4.18 -6.56
C GLU A 15 -44.74 -4.84 -5.21
N VAL A 16 -44.88 -4.06 -4.13
CA VAL A 16 -44.66 -4.57 -2.77
C VAL A 16 -45.80 -5.53 -2.43
N PRO A 17 -45.53 -6.78 -2.03
CA PRO A 17 -46.57 -7.70 -1.57
C PRO A 17 -47.34 -7.06 -0.41
N PRO A 18 -48.68 -7.01 -0.47
CA PRO A 18 -49.47 -6.50 0.64
C PRO A 18 -49.34 -7.43 1.84
N MET A 19 -49.44 -6.86 3.05
CA MET A 19 -49.58 -7.68 4.26
C MET A 19 -50.88 -8.49 4.14
N PRO A 20 -50.82 -9.84 4.23
CA PRO A 20 -51.95 -10.72 3.90
C PRO A 20 -53.14 -10.59 4.86
N GLY A 21 -52.93 -10.01 6.06
CA GLY A 21 -53.96 -9.88 7.08
C GLY A 21 -54.38 -11.24 7.64
N ASP A 22 -55.56 -11.29 8.27
CA ASP A 22 -56.13 -12.55 8.75
C ASP A 22 -56.70 -13.36 7.57
N GLN A 23 -56.58 -14.68 7.64
CA GLN A 23 -57.16 -15.57 6.64
C GLN A 23 -58.69 -15.42 6.63
N PRO A 24 -59.31 -15.16 5.46
CA PRO A 24 -60.76 -15.02 5.38
C PRO A 24 -61.49 -16.33 5.70
N ASP A 25 -62.64 -16.23 6.37
CA ASP A 25 -63.53 -17.37 6.56
C ASP A 25 -64.01 -17.94 5.21
N PRO A 26 -64.23 -19.27 5.11
CA PRO A 26 -64.83 -19.87 3.94
C PRO A 26 -66.18 -19.25 3.58
N ALA A 27 -66.41 -19.01 2.28
CA ALA A 27 -67.71 -18.55 1.80
C ALA A 27 -68.83 -19.55 2.16
N PRO A 28 -70.05 -19.10 2.48
CA PRO A 28 -71.17 -20.00 2.76
C PRO A 28 -71.41 -20.98 1.61
N GLY A 29 -71.41 -22.29 1.91
CA GLY A 29 -71.60 -23.34 0.91
C GLY A 29 -70.37 -23.65 0.04
N ALA A 30 -69.18 -23.12 0.37
CA ALA A 30 -67.95 -23.45 -0.33
C ALA A 30 -67.66 -24.96 -0.28
N THR A 31 -67.30 -25.52 -1.43
CA THR A 31 -66.82 -26.90 -1.54
C THR A 31 -65.41 -27.03 -0.97
N ASN A 32 -65.01 -28.23 -0.54
CA ASN A 32 -63.66 -28.50 -0.07
C ASN A 32 -62.58 -28.06 -1.08
N ALA A 33 -62.83 -28.24 -2.38
CA ALA A 33 -61.90 -27.81 -3.43
C ALA A 33 -61.73 -26.28 -3.50
N GLN A 34 -62.81 -25.52 -3.27
CA GLN A 34 -62.77 -24.06 -3.22
C GLN A 34 -62.05 -23.57 -1.95
N ILE A 35 -62.29 -24.20 -0.80
CA ILE A 35 -61.59 -23.91 0.46
C ILE A 35 -60.08 -24.14 0.28
N SER A 36 -59.68 -25.33 -0.18
CA SER A 36 -58.25 -25.62 -0.41
C SER A 36 -57.60 -24.75 -1.49
N ALA A 37 -58.37 -24.17 -2.43
CA ALA A 37 -57.84 -23.19 -3.37
C ALA A 37 -57.62 -21.82 -2.72
N ALA A 38 -58.54 -21.39 -1.85
CA ALA A 38 -58.42 -20.16 -1.06
C ALA A 38 -57.25 -20.23 -0.07
N ASP A 39 -57.12 -21.34 0.67
CA ASP A 39 -56.01 -21.57 1.61
C ASP A 39 -54.66 -21.48 0.90
N ARG A 40 -54.51 -22.16 -0.24
CA ARG A 40 -53.28 -22.10 -1.05
C ARG A 40 -52.98 -20.71 -1.59
N ALA A 41 -54.00 -19.89 -1.86
CA ALA A 41 -53.82 -18.51 -2.30
C ALA A 41 -53.35 -17.63 -1.13
N TYR A 42 -53.94 -17.82 0.05
CA TYR A 42 -53.52 -17.16 1.28
C TYR A 42 -52.07 -17.54 1.66
N ASP A 43 -51.73 -18.83 1.68
CA ASP A 43 -50.37 -19.31 1.95
C ASP A 43 -49.34 -18.68 1.00
N LYS A 44 -49.67 -18.57 -0.29
CA LYS A 44 -48.80 -17.88 -1.26
C LYS A 44 -48.61 -16.40 -0.92
N SER A 45 -49.66 -15.72 -0.48
CA SER A 45 -49.58 -14.30 -0.08
C SER A 45 -48.73 -14.11 1.18
N VAL A 46 -48.84 -15.01 2.16
CA VAL A 46 -47.99 -15.05 3.36
C VAL A 46 -46.54 -15.27 2.98
N ILE A 47 -46.24 -16.31 2.20
CA ILE A 47 -44.87 -16.59 1.74
C ILE A 47 -44.27 -15.41 0.98
N ALA A 48 -45.04 -14.76 0.10
CA ALA A 48 -44.58 -13.61 -0.66
C ALA A 48 -44.24 -12.42 0.25
N TYR A 49 -45.10 -12.11 1.22
CA TYR A 49 -44.87 -11.03 2.17
C TYR A 49 -43.69 -11.32 3.11
N ASP A 50 -43.62 -12.52 3.69
CA ASP A 50 -42.54 -12.94 4.58
C ASP A 50 -41.19 -12.92 3.86
N THR A 51 -41.15 -13.39 2.60
CA THR A 51 -39.95 -13.30 1.76
C THR A 51 -39.53 -11.86 1.54
N TYR A 52 -40.47 -10.96 1.24
CA TYR A 52 -40.19 -9.54 1.07
C TYR A 52 -39.60 -8.92 2.34
N VAL A 53 -40.22 -9.15 3.50
CA VAL A 53 -39.75 -8.64 4.81
C VAL A 53 -38.37 -9.21 5.16
N ALA A 54 -38.16 -10.51 4.94
CA ALA A 54 -36.88 -11.16 5.19
C ALA A 54 -35.75 -10.56 4.33
N VAL A 55 -36.00 -10.35 3.03
CA VAL A 55 -35.02 -9.74 2.12
C VAL A 55 -34.74 -8.28 2.52
N GLN A 56 -35.77 -7.48 2.82
CA GLN A 56 -35.58 -6.10 3.27
C GLN A 56 -34.75 -6.04 4.56
N SER A 57 -35.04 -6.92 5.52
CA SER A 57 -34.31 -6.97 6.79
C SER A 57 -32.86 -7.39 6.60
N ALA A 58 -32.60 -8.41 5.78
CA ALA A 58 -31.25 -8.87 5.46
C ALA A 58 -30.43 -7.78 4.74
N LEU A 59 -31.02 -7.10 3.75
CA LEU A 59 -30.37 -6.00 3.04
C LEU A 59 -30.08 -4.83 3.99
N HIS A 60 -31.00 -4.51 4.89
CA HIS A 60 -30.78 -3.45 5.88
C HIS A 60 -29.58 -3.80 6.77
N GLN A 61 -29.54 -5.02 7.31
CA GLN A 61 -28.43 -5.48 8.16
C GLN A 61 -27.09 -5.46 7.42
N GLN A 62 -27.05 -5.90 6.16
CA GLN A 62 -25.84 -5.84 5.34
C GLN A 62 -25.34 -4.40 5.15
N LEU A 63 -26.25 -3.44 4.89
CA LEU A 63 -25.88 -2.03 4.76
C LEU A 63 -25.34 -1.45 6.07
N LEU A 64 -25.97 -1.75 7.21
CA LEU A 64 -25.51 -1.28 8.52
C LEU A 64 -24.18 -1.91 8.94
N ALA A 65 -23.89 -3.14 8.50
CA ALA A 65 -22.61 -3.78 8.74
C ALA A 65 -21.49 -3.25 7.84
N ALA A 66 -21.83 -2.81 6.62
CA ALA A 66 -20.86 -2.38 5.61
C ALA A 66 -20.39 -0.92 5.77
N VAL A 67 -21.16 -0.09 6.49
CA VAL A 67 -20.92 1.35 6.60
C VAL A 67 -20.68 1.72 8.06
N GLU A 68 -19.81 2.70 8.31
CA GLU A 68 -19.59 3.19 9.67
C GLU A 68 -20.85 3.94 10.20
N PRO A 69 -21.26 3.73 11.46
CA PRO A 69 -22.43 4.37 12.06
C PRO A 69 -22.55 5.88 11.88
N THR A 70 -21.42 6.59 11.83
CA THR A 70 -21.36 8.05 11.65
C THR A 70 -22.12 8.52 10.40
N PHE A 71 -22.20 7.70 9.34
CA PHE A 71 -22.87 8.05 8.07
C PHE A 71 -24.38 7.77 8.05
N TYR A 72 -24.95 7.24 9.13
CA TYR A 72 -26.39 6.97 9.25
C TYR A 72 -26.92 7.13 10.69
N SER A 73 -26.19 7.82 11.57
CA SER A 73 -26.57 7.93 12.97
C SER A 73 -27.81 8.83 13.16
N PHE A 74 -28.73 8.35 14.00
CA PHE A 74 -30.05 8.89 14.38
C PHE A 74 -31.13 8.88 13.27
N GLY A 75 -32.10 7.96 13.42
CA GLY A 75 -33.37 7.99 12.66
C GLY A 75 -33.53 6.94 11.56
N TYR A 76 -32.50 6.18 11.22
CA TYR A 76 -32.53 5.24 10.08
C TYR A 76 -32.94 3.80 10.44
N ALA A 77 -33.21 3.48 11.71
CA ALA A 77 -33.68 2.14 12.11
C ALA A 77 -34.99 1.73 11.42
N ASN A 78 -35.81 2.70 11.00
CA ASN A 78 -37.12 2.47 10.39
C ASN A 78 -37.20 2.86 8.89
N VAL A 79 -36.06 3.10 8.23
CA VAL A 79 -36.08 3.36 6.78
C VAL A 79 -35.92 2.07 5.98
N THR A 80 -36.38 2.09 4.74
CA THR A 80 -36.12 0.99 3.81
C THR A 80 -34.63 0.96 3.40
N PRO A 81 -34.07 -0.21 3.05
CA PRO A 81 -32.73 -0.32 2.48
C PRO A 81 -32.50 0.58 1.26
N LEU A 82 -33.54 0.82 0.46
CA LEU A 82 -33.47 1.73 -0.69
C LEU A 82 -33.28 3.19 -0.25
N GLN A 83 -34.00 3.64 0.77
CA GLN A 83 -33.84 4.99 1.33
C GLN A 83 -32.46 5.16 1.95
N LEU A 84 -31.99 4.17 2.73
CA LEU A 84 -30.67 4.20 3.34
C LEU A 84 -29.56 4.27 2.27
N SER A 85 -29.58 3.36 1.29
CA SER A 85 -28.60 3.39 0.19
C SER A 85 -28.65 4.67 -0.63
N THR A 86 -29.84 5.22 -0.90
CA THR A 86 -30.00 6.50 -1.59
C THR A 86 -29.42 7.65 -0.77
N HIS A 87 -29.68 7.69 0.54
CA HIS A 87 -29.10 8.68 1.45
C HIS A 87 -27.57 8.61 1.43
N LEU A 88 -27.00 7.42 1.57
CA LEU A 88 -25.56 7.20 1.55
C LEU A 88 -24.92 7.68 0.24
N ILE A 89 -25.49 7.29 -0.90
CA ILE A 89 -24.97 7.69 -2.21
C ILE A 89 -25.09 9.21 -2.42
N THR A 90 -26.25 9.78 -2.08
CA THR A 90 -26.53 11.20 -2.35
C THR A 90 -25.71 12.13 -1.45
N ASN A 91 -25.53 11.79 -0.18
CA ASN A 91 -24.86 12.67 0.79
C ASN A 91 -23.37 12.39 0.93
N TYR A 92 -22.93 11.14 0.69
CA TYR A 92 -21.56 10.70 0.96
C TYR A 92 -20.90 9.99 -0.23
N GLY A 93 -21.68 9.50 -1.20
CA GLY A 93 -21.15 8.82 -2.40
C GLY A 93 -20.68 9.74 -3.52
N THR A 94 -20.62 11.05 -3.28
CA THR A 94 -20.07 12.01 -4.24
C THR A 94 -18.59 12.22 -3.92
N ILE A 95 -17.72 11.90 -4.88
CA ILE A 95 -16.30 12.25 -4.83
C ILE A 95 -16.22 13.78 -4.85
N LYS A 96 -15.75 14.37 -3.75
CA LYS A 96 -15.59 15.82 -3.62
C LYS A 96 -14.35 16.27 -4.37
N GLN A 97 -14.28 17.56 -4.69
CA GLN A 97 -13.09 18.14 -5.29
C GLN A 97 -11.84 17.93 -4.43
N GLN A 98 -11.96 18.05 -3.10
CA GLN A 98 -10.85 17.77 -2.19
C GLN A 98 -10.36 16.33 -2.31
N ASP A 99 -11.27 15.35 -2.46
CA ASP A 99 -10.87 13.95 -2.61
C ASP A 99 -10.06 13.73 -3.91
N LEU A 100 -10.37 14.48 -4.98
CA LEU A 100 -9.60 14.45 -6.23
C LEU A 100 -8.23 15.12 -6.07
N GLU A 101 -8.14 16.20 -5.29
CA GLU A 101 -6.89 16.87 -4.97
C GLU A 101 -5.99 15.96 -4.12
N ASP A 102 -6.54 15.35 -3.06
CA ASP A 102 -5.85 14.37 -2.22
C ASP A 102 -5.37 13.16 -3.05
N ASN A 103 -6.20 12.70 -4.00
CA ASN A 103 -5.83 11.63 -4.92
C ASN A 103 -4.67 12.02 -5.85
N ARG A 104 -4.63 13.27 -6.35
CA ARG A 104 -3.48 13.79 -7.11
C ARG A 104 -2.23 13.91 -6.23
N ASP A 105 -2.39 14.25 -4.96
CA ASP A 105 -1.26 14.36 -4.03
C ASP A 105 -0.65 13.00 -3.71
N LYS A 106 -1.43 11.91 -3.71
CA LYS A 106 -0.89 10.54 -3.65
C LYS A 106 0.09 10.27 -4.79
N LEU A 107 -0.23 10.71 -6.02
CA LEU A 107 0.68 10.55 -7.17
C LEU A 107 1.96 11.40 -7.01
N LYS A 108 1.86 12.58 -6.41
CA LYS A 108 3.02 13.46 -6.17
C LYS A 108 3.89 12.99 -5.02
N ALA A 109 3.32 12.29 -4.04
CA ALA A 109 4.02 11.91 -2.81
C ALA A 109 5.32 11.16 -3.13
N ALA A 110 6.42 11.58 -2.50
CA ALA A 110 7.75 11.01 -2.71
C ALA A 110 7.70 9.48 -2.56
N TRP A 111 8.22 8.78 -3.57
CA TRP A 111 8.37 7.33 -3.50
C TRP A 111 9.57 6.99 -2.60
N ASN A 112 9.38 6.02 -1.71
CA ASN A 112 10.45 5.48 -0.88
C ASN A 112 11.27 4.45 -1.67
N PRO A 113 12.57 4.66 -1.91
CA PRO A 113 13.40 3.75 -2.70
C PRO A 113 13.62 2.34 -2.12
N ASP A 114 13.28 2.14 -0.85
CA ASP A 114 13.32 0.84 -0.19
C ASP A 114 12.06 0.01 -0.46
N ASP A 115 10.97 0.65 -0.91
CA ASP A 115 9.76 -0.04 -1.32
C ASP A 115 9.90 -0.59 -2.75
N GLU A 116 9.11 -1.61 -3.09
CA GLU A 116 9.07 -2.11 -4.45
C GLU A 116 8.52 -1.07 -5.42
N ILE A 117 9.14 -0.91 -6.59
CA ILE A 117 8.66 0.03 -7.62
C ILE A 117 7.26 -0.35 -8.16
N THR A 118 6.84 -1.60 -7.97
CA THR A 118 5.48 -2.08 -8.30
C THR A 118 4.39 -1.31 -7.54
N THR A 119 4.70 -0.81 -6.33
CA THR A 119 3.79 0.05 -5.54
C THR A 119 3.44 1.33 -6.28
N VAL A 120 4.37 1.89 -7.05
CA VAL A 120 4.14 3.08 -7.90
C VAL A 120 3.15 2.77 -9.00
N TRP A 121 3.24 1.59 -9.64
CA TRP A 121 2.33 1.17 -10.70
C TRP A 121 0.92 0.92 -10.18
N THR A 122 0.80 0.27 -9.02
CA THR A 122 -0.47 0.12 -8.31
C THR A 122 -1.07 1.48 -7.97
N ARG A 123 -0.26 2.39 -7.41
CA ARG A 123 -0.69 3.76 -7.08
C ARG A 123 -1.22 4.53 -8.30
N ILE A 124 -0.56 4.45 -9.46
CA ILE A 124 -1.07 5.06 -10.69
C ILE A 124 -2.45 4.51 -11.05
N ARG A 125 -2.59 3.18 -11.08
CA ARG A 125 -3.84 2.52 -11.45
C ARG A 125 -4.99 2.95 -10.53
N GLU A 126 -4.78 2.85 -9.22
CA GLU A 126 -5.79 3.20 -8.22
C GLU A 126 -6.21 4.68 -8.34
N CYS A 127 -5.26 5.59 -8.55
CA CYS A 127 -5.58 7.01 -8.67
C CYS A 127 -6.36 7.33 -9.96
N ILE A 128 -6.04 6.67 -11.08
CA ILE A 128 -6.79 6.82 -12.33
C ILE A 128 -8.21 6.25 -12.17
N GLU A 129 -8.33 5.05 -11.63
CA GLU A 129 -9.62 4.39 -11.41
C GLU A 129 -10.53 5.19 -10.47
N PHE A 130 -9.96 5.78 -9.41
CA PHE A 130 -10.69 6.65 -8.48
C PHE A 130 -11.32 7.87 -9.19
N ALA A 131 -10.60 8.46 -10.15
CA ALA A 131 -11.07 9.66 -10.86
C ALA A 131 -11.93 9.37 -12.11
N ALA A 132 -11.94 8.14 -12.62
CA ALA A 132 -12.50 7.78 -13.93
C ALA A 132 -13.99 8.08 -14.10
N GLY A 133 -14.78 8.01 -13.02
CA GLY A 133 -16.22 8.26 -13.02
C GLY A 133 -16.62 9.71 -12.72
N THR A 134 -15.65 10.61 -12.55
CA THR A 134 -15.89 12.02 -12.21
C THR A 134 -15.83 12.93 -13.44
N ASN A 135 -16.22 14.19 -13.28
CA ASN A 135 -16.05 15.21 -14.32
C ASN A 135 -14.59 15.66 -14.50
N ASP A 136 -13.65 15.15 -13.71
CA ASP A 136 -12.24 15.51 -13.73
C ASP A 136 -11.33 14.25 -13.67
N PRO A 137 -11.36 13.41 -14.73
CA PRO A 137 -10.58 12.19 -14.78
C PRO A 137 -9.08 12.48 -14.88
N ILE A 138 -8.26 11.63 -14.24
CA ILE A 138 -6.80 11.71 -14.35
C ILE A 138 -6.35 10.95 -15.60
N SER A 139 -5.75 11.66 -16.55
CA SER A 139 -5.15 11.05 -17.73
C SER A 139 -3.86 10.31 -17.37
N LYS A 140 -3.47 9.31 -18.19
CA LYS A 140 -2.21 8.57 -17.98
C LYS A 140 -1.00 9.51 -18.07
N GLU A 141 -1.06 10.48 -18.98
CA GLU A 141 -0.05 11.51 -19.19
C GLU A 141 0.12 12.35 -17.93
N THR A 142 -0.99 12.81 -17.35
CA THR A 142 -0.98 13.56 -16.08
C THR A 142 -0.38 12.70 -14.96
N ALA A 143 -0.78 11.44 -14.85
CA ALA A 143 -0.25 10.54 -13.83
C ALA A 143 1.27 10.33 -13.98
N MET A 144 1.78 10.13 -15.21
CA MET A 144 3.22 10.00 -15.48
C MET A 144 3.99 11.26 -15.04
N ILE A 145 3.48 12.46 -15.35
CA ILE A 145 4.11 13.72 -14.94
C ILE A 145 4.19 13.84 -13.41
N LEU A 146 3.14 13.45 -12.69
CA LEU A 146 3.14 13.50 -11.22
C LEU A 146 4.09 12.46 -10.61
N ILE A 147 4.18 11.27 -11.21
CA ILE A 147 5.14 10.24 -10.78
C ILE A 147 6.58 10.64 -11.08
N LEU A 148 6.86 11.32 -12.19
CA LEU A 148 8.19 11.88 -12.44
C LEU A 148 8.62 12.80 -11.29
N LYS A 149 7.73 13.68 -10.83
CA LYS A 149 7.99 14.53 -9.65
C LYS A 149 8.23 13.70 -8.38
N SER A 150 7.46 12.63 -8.18
CA SER A 150 7.67 11.68 -7.07
C SER A 150 9.07 11.03 -7.12
N PHE A 151 9.54 10.65 -8.31
CA PHE A 151 10.89 10.13 -8.50
C PHE A 151 11.98 11.19 -8.34
N GLU A 152 11.76 12.43 -8.82
CA GLU A 152 12.68 13.55 -8.61
C GLU A 152 12.88 13.82 -7.11
N GLN A 153 11.80 13.83 -6.33
CA GLN A 153 11.84 14.01 -4.87
C GLN A 153 12.61 12.89 -4.16
N SER A 154 12.54 11.65 -4.67
CA SER A 154 13.33 10.54 -4.12
C SER A 154 14.84 10.68 -4.38
N GLY A 155 15.23 11.42 -5.42
CA GLY A 155 16.62 11.72 -5.79
C GLY A 155 17.42 10.54 -6.36
N VAL A 156 16.95 9.30 -6.26
CA VAL A 156 17.73 8.09 -6.60
C VAL A 156 17.64 7.67 -8.08
N LEU A 157 16.76 8.29 -8.87
CA LEU A 157 16.53 7.96 -10.28
C LEU A 157 16.88 9.11 -11.25
N ALA A 158 17.53 10.18 -10.77
CA ALA A 158 17.86 11.37 -11.57
C ALA A 158 18.46 11.10 -12.96
N PRO A 159 19.47 10.22 -13.17
CA PRO A 159 20.00 9.96 -14.51
C PRO A 159 18.93 9.35 -15.44
N TYR A 160 18.12 8.44 -14.93
CA TYR A 160 17.07 7.76 -15.70
C TYR A 160 15.89 8.68 -16.05
N ILE A 161 15.63 9.71 -15.23
CA ILE A 161 14.65 10.76 -15.53
C ILE A 161 15.14 11.60 -16.73
N ASN A 162 16.42 11.96 -16.76
CA ASN A 162 17.00 12.67 -17.91
C ASN A 162 16.96 11.83 -19.19
N GLU A 163 17.21 10.52 -19.09
CA GLU A 163 17.07 9.60 -20.23
C GLU A 163 15.62 9.51 -20.71
N TRP A 164 14.65 9.46 -19.81
CA TRP A 164 13.23 9.48 -20.14
C TRP A 164 12.86 10.76 -20.90
N ASN A 165 13.22 11.92 -20.36
CA ASN A 165 12.89 13.23 -20.93
C ASN A 165 13.53 13.49 -22.31
N ARG A 166 14.55 12.72 -22.69
CA ARG A 166 15.20 12.80 -24.01
C ARG A 166 14.53 11.92 -25.07
N LYS A 167 13.61 11.04 -24.68
CA LYS A 167 12.88 10.20 -25.63
C LYS A 167 11.97 11.07 -26.51
N PRO A 168 11.78 10.71 -27.78
CA PRO A 168 10.73 11.31 -28.62
C PRO A 168 9.37 11.24 -27.94
N ASP A 169 8.50 12.21 -28.20
CA ASP A 169 7.16 12.29 -27.57
C ASP A 169 6.33 11.01 -27.84
N ASP A 170 6.43 10.44 -29.04
CA ASP A 170 5.76 9.20 -29.43
C ASP A 170 6.23 7.98 -28.61
N ASP A 171 7.46 8.02 -28.09
CA ASP A 171 8.04 6.98 -27.22
C ASP A 171 7.72 7.20 -25.74
N GLN A 172 7.22 8.38 -25.35
CA GLN A 172 6.86 8.69 -23.97
C GLN A 172 5.47 8.14 -23.58
N THR A 173 5.21 6.89 -23.94
CA THR A 173 3.94 6.21 -23.64
C THR A 173 3.92 5.64 -22.22
N TYR A 174 2.72 5.41 -21.68
CA TYR A 174 2.54 4.79 -20.36
C TYR A 174 3.21 3.42 -20.23
N ALA A 175 3.13 2.59 -21.28
CA ALA A 175 3.76 1.27 -21.28
C ALA A 175 5.29 1.39 -21.21
N ASN A 176 5.86 2.26 -22.04
CA ASN A 176 7.30 2.52 -22.05
C ASN A 176 7.77 3.15 -20.74
N PHE A 177 6.95 3.99 -20.10
CA PHE A 177 7.25 4.58 -18.80
C PHE A 177 7.43 3.52 -17.73
N GLN A 178 6.47 2.60 -17.61
CA GLN A 178 6.54 1.51 -16.64
C GLN A 178 7.77 0.63 -16.87
N GLU A 179 8.02 0.27 -18.13
CA GLU A 179 9.18 -0.56 -18.50
C GLU A 179 10.51 0.16 -18.19
N HIS A 180 10.65 1.42 -18.61
CA HIS A 180 11.85 2.24 -18.44
C HIS A 180 12.23 2.35 -16.97
N PHE A 181 11.31 2.76 -16.11
CA PHE A 181 11.61 2.97 -14.70
C PHE A 181 11.73 1.67 -13.90
N THR A 182 11.06 0.58 -14.32
CA THR A 182 11.29 -0.75 -13.73
C THR A 182 12.72 -1.25 -14.01
N LYS A 183 13.20 -1.07 -15.25
CA LYS A 183 14.59 -1.38 -15.62
C LYS A 183 15.57 -0.47 -14.88
N ALA A 184 15.28 0.82 -14.79
CA ALA A 184 16.09 1.79 -14.05
C ALA A 184 16.27 1.41 -12.58
N ASN A 185 15.18 1.04 -11.88
CA ASN A 185 15.28 0.63 -10.48
C ASN A 185 16.03 -0.69 -10.33
N THR A 186 15.85 -1.64 -11.26
CA THR A 186 16.64 -2.88 -11.30
C THR A 186 18.14 -2.59 -11.42
N GLN A 187 18.52 -1.67 -12.31
CA GLN A 187 19.90 -1.25 -12.52
C GLN A 187 20.46 -0.54 -11.27
N ARG A 188 19.70 0.40 -10.68
CA ARG A 188 20.05 1.07 -9.41
C ARG A 188 20.37 0.05 -8.31
N LEU A 189 19.51 -0.96 -8.14
CA LEU A 189 19.72 -2.02 -7.14
C LEU A 189 20.98 -2.84 -7.44
N ARG A 190 21.21 -3.22 -8.71
CA ARG A 190 22.45 -3.91 -9.12
C ARG A 190 23.70 -3.10 -8.81
N GLU A 191 23.69 -1.80 -9.06
CA GLU A 191 24.82 -0.91 -8.78
C GLU A 191 25.08 -0.76 -7.28
N LEU A 192 24.04 -0.71 -6.45
CA LEU A 192 24.16 -0.73 -5.00
C LEU A 192 24.83 -2.03 -4.52
N THR A 193 24.38 -3.19 -5.03
CA THR A 193 25.00 -4.49 -4.71
C THR A 193 26.43 -4.62 -5.24
N THR A 194 26.70 -4.11 -6.44
CA THR A 194 28.03 -4.16 -7.06
C THR A 194 29.02 -3.25 -6.33
N LYS A 195 28.60 -2.06 -5.89
CA LYS A 195 29.43 -1.19 -5.04
C LYS A 195 29.74 -1.85 -3.69
N GLN A 196 28.79 -2.59 -3.12
CA GLN A 196 29.05 -3.40 -1.93
C GLN A 196 30.06 -4.54 -2.21
N THR A 197 30.02 -5.15 -3.40
CA THR A 197 30.92 -6.26 -3.77
C THR A 197 32.31 -5.79 -4.22
N GLY A 198 32.41 -4.66 -4.93
CA GLY A 198 33.65 -4.11 -5.50
C GLY A 198 34.64 -3.56 -4.45
N ILE A 199 34.17 -3.25 -3.24
CA ILE A 199 35.04 -2.97 -2.09
C ILE A 199 35.87 -4.21 -1.70
N HIS A 200 35.45 -5.43 -2.09
CA HIS A 200 36.14 -6.68 -1.75
C HIS A 200 37.10 -7.22 -2.83
N SER A 201 37.15 -6.64 -4.04
CA SER A 201 37.91 -7.23 -5.18
C SER A 201 39.02 -6.36 -5.78
N ALA A 202 39.29 -5.17 -5.23
CA ALA A 202 40.38 -4.32 -5.73
C ALA A 202 41.76 -4.73 -5.15
N SER A 203 42.34 -5.81 -5.66
CA SER A 203 43.80 -6.05 -5.68
C SER A 203 44.13 -7.22 -6.59
N ASN A 204 44.32 -6.98 -7.89
CA ASN A 204 45.29 -7.77 -8.63
C ASN A 204 45.73 -7.09 -9.94
N THR A 205 46.95 -7.43 -10.38
CA THR A 205 47.64 -7.16 -11.66
C THR A 205 48.57 -5.90 -11.65
N ILE A 206 49.89 -5.92 -11.94
CA ILE A 206 50.88 -6.90 -12.46
C ILE A 206 52.31 -6.45 -12.05
N CYS A 207 53.23 -7.35 -11.67
CA CYS A 207 54.67 -7.30 -12.01
C CYS A 207 55.44 -8.59 -11.59
N PRO A 208 56.17 -9.29 -12.47
CA PRO A 208 57.26 -10.19 -12.11
C PRO A 208 58.63 -9.67 -12.60
N PRO A 209 59.77 -10.25 -12.16
CA PRO A 209 60.15 -10.71 -10.82
C PRO A 209 61.42 -9.96 -10.32
N PHE A 210 61.96 -10.39 -9.17
CA PHE A 210 63.24 -9.98 -8.55
C PHE A 210 63.24 -8.75 -7.63
N ALA A 211 63.01 -8.95 -6.34
CA ALA A 211 64.08 -9.11 -5.34
C ALA A 211 63.47 -9.07 -3.93
N THR A 212 63.80 -10.10 -3.15
CA THR A 212 63.39 -10.32 -1.78
C THR A 212 63.89 -9.22 -0.84
N VAL A 213 62.97 -8.52 -0.17
CA VAL A 213 63.18 -8.07 1.21
C VAL A 213 61.92 -8.40 2.01
N LEU A 214 62.08 -9.33 2.94
CA LEU A 214 61.13 -9.64 4.00
C LEU A 214 61.04 -8.44 4.96
N THR A 215 59.86 -7.84 5.07
CA THR A 215 59.42 -7.21 6.32
C THR A 215 57.98 -7.62 6.62
N SER A 216 57.81 -8.19 7.80
CA SER A 216 56.54 -8.57 8.41
C SER A 216 55.78 -7.35 8.94
N SER A 217 54.47 -7.53 9.16
CA SER A 217 53.50 -6.67 9.90
C SER A 217 52.73 -5.64 9.06
N THR A 218 51.42 -5.41 9.20
CA THR A 218 50.35 -5.95 10.06
C THR A 218 49.00 -5.45 9.52
N ASN A 219 47.94 -6.24 9.72
CA ASN A 219 46.53 -5.98 9.45
C ASN A 219 46.06 -4.51 9.51
N THR A 220 45.47 -4.06 8.39
CA THR A 220 44.79 -2.77 8.21
C THR A 220 43.69 -2.52 9.24
N ALA A 221 43.68 -1.30 9.74
CA ALA A 221 42.97 -0.81 10.91
C ALA A 221 41.43 -0.69 10.78
N CYS A 222 40.79 -0.65 11.96
CA CYS A 222 39.38 -0.47 12.25
C CYS A 222 38.78 0.80 11.61
N SER A 223 37.75 0.66 10.77
CA SER A 223 37.00 1.79 10.21
C SER A 223 36.14 2.45 11.29
N ALA A 224 36.30 3.77 11.48
CA ALA A 224 35.44 4.55 12.36
C ALA A 224 33.98 4.57 11.84
N VAL A 225 33.02 4.58 12.75
CA VAL A 225 31.61 4.83 12.44
C VAL A 225 31.30 6.30 12.70
N THR A 226 30.65 6.96 11.75
CA THR A 226 30.28 8.37 11.88
C THR A 226 28.84 8.48 12.39
N THR A 227 28.60 9.26 13.44
CA THR A 227 27.25 9.54 13.94
C THR A 227 26.51 10.51 13.01
N ASN A 228 25.20 10.64 13.20
CA ASN A 228 24.37 11.65 12.52
C ASN A 228 24.83 13.11 12.76
N THR A 229 25.62 13.35 13.82
CA THR A 229 26.26 14.64 14.13
C THR A 229 27.66 14.79 13.52
N GLY A 230 28.11 13.84 12.69
CA GLY A 230 29.43 13.87 12.03
C GLY A 230 30.60 13.45 12.92
N ARG A 231 30.34 12.90 14.12
CA ARG A 231 31.40 12.51 15.07
C ARG A 231 31.88 11.08 14.79
N ALA A 232 33.19 10.90 14.65
CA ALA A 232 33.80 9.59 14.46
C ALA A 232 33.88 8.80 15.78
N MET A 233 33.44 7.54 15.74
CA MET A 233 33.42 6.60 16.85
C MET A 233 34.17 5.31 16.46
N TYR A 234 34.87 4.70 17.41
CA TYR A 234 35.76 3.56 17.22
C TYR A 234 35.31 2.42 18.12
N TYR A 235 35.18 1.22 17.55
CA TYR A 235 34.61 0.06 18.24
C TYR A 235 35.66 -0.86 18.83
N SER A 236 35.43 -1.27 20.08
CA SER A 236 36.16 -2.33 20.79
C SER A 236 35.18 -3.41 21.23
N TRP A 237 35.53 -4.68 21.02
CA TRP A 237 34.69 -5.84 21.37
C TRP A 237 34.32 -5.85 22.86
N THR A 238 35.25 -5.44 23.75
CA THR A 238 35.00 -5.38 25.20
C THR A 238 34.36 -4.06 25.64
N HIS A 239 34.78 -2.93 25.07
CA HIS A 239 34.41 -1.60 25.58
C HIS A 239 33.43 -0.82 24.68
N SER A 240 32.87 -1.48 23.67
CA SER A 240 31.96 -0.91 22.68
C SER A 240 32.52 0.29 21.91
N LEU A 241 31.62 1.15 21.41
CA LEU A 241 31.93 2.40 20.72
C LEU A 241 32.40 3.48 21.69
N GLY A 242 33.57 4.05 21.39
CA GLY A 242 34.12 5.24 22.06
C GLY A 242 34.60 6.28 21.04
N THR A 243 34.90 7.48 21.51
CA THR A 243 35.34 8.61 20.66
C THR A 243 36.85 8.65 20.45
N ASN A 244 37.62 7.79 21.14
CA ASN A 244 39.08 7.79 21.06
C ASN A 244 39.56 7.05 19.80
N PRO A 245 40.21 7.72 18.84
CA PRO A 245 40.69 7.11 17.60
C PRO A 245 41.72 6.00 17.80
N ASN A 246 42.44 6.06 18.92
CA ASN A 246 43.48 5.09 19.24
C ASN A 246 42.93 3.87 20.00
N HIS A 247 41.64 3.82 20.31
CA HIS A 247 41.02 2.72 21.05
C HIS A 247 39.97 1.99 20.21
N ASN A 248 40.36 0.84 19.67
CA ASN A 248 39.49 -0.08 18.94
C ASN A 248 39.80 -1.54 19.33
N SER A 249 39.07 -2.50 18.76
CA SER A 249 39.28 -3.93 19.04
C SER A 249 40.71 -4.40 18.79
N ALA A 250 41.37 -3.89 17.75
CA ALA A 250 42.75 -4.27 17.46
C ALA A 250 43.75 -3.67 18.46
N THR A 251 43.48 -2.46 18.95
CA THR A 251 44.38 -1.68 19.82
C THR A 251 44.00 -1.69 21.31
N CYS A 252 42.94 -2.42 21.68
CA CYS A 252 42.47 -2.51 23.06
C CYS A 252 43.54 -3.19 23.94
N LYS A 253 43.99 -2.48 24.97
CA LYS A 253 45.00 -3.01 25.91
C LYS A 253 44.39 -3.77 27.09
N ASN A 254 43.13 -3.45 27.42
CA ASN A 254 42.38 -4.07 28.52
C ASN A 254 41.38 -5.06 27.91
N LEU A 255 41.84 -6.27 27.62
CA LEU A 255 41.02 -7.28 26.94
C LEU A 255 40.12 -7.98 27.98
N GLY A 256 38.81 -8.03 27.73
CA GLY A 256 37.89 -8.90 28.45
C GLY A 256 38.03 -10.36 28.00
N ASP A 257 37.46 -11.30 28.75
CA ASP A 257 37.47 -12.70 28.37
C ASP A 257 36.76 -12.90 27.01
N GLY A 258 37.40 -13.64 26.09
CA GLY A 258 36.91 -13.83 24.73
C GLY A 258 37.08 -12.66 23.74
N HIS A 259 37.89 -11.63 24.07
CA HIS A 259 38.04 -10.46 23.20
C HIS A 259 38.54 -10.77 21.78
N ASP A 260 37.72 -10.47 20.77
CA ASP A 260 38.09 -10.57 19.36
C ASP A 260 38.68 -9.26 18.83
N LYS A 261 39.98 -9.28 18.52
CA LYS A 261 40.73 -8.14 17.98
C LYS A 261 40.33 -7.73 16.56
N THR A 262 39.59 -8.59 15.87
CA THR A 262 39.12 -8.35 14.50
C THR A 262 37.67 -7.84 14.45
N ALA A 263 37.01 -7.70 15.62
CA ALA A 263 35.66 -7.19 15.67
C ALA A 263 35.60 -5.70 15.29
N THR A 264 34.51 -5.32 14.63
CA THR A 264 34.24 -3.95 14.19
C THR A 264 32.83 -3.56 14.59
N ALA A 265 32.49 -2.27 14.48
CA ALA A 265 31.14 -1.80 14.78
C ALA A 265 30.05 -2.46 13.91
N PHE A 266 30.41 -2.82 12.67
CA PHE A 266 29.53 -3.47 11.70
C PHE A 266 29.51 -4.99 11.86
N THR A 267 30.54 -5.57 12.46
CA THR A 267 30.63 -7.02 12.71
C THR A 267 31.18 -7.25 14.11
N ARG A 268 30.27 -7.27 15.08
CA ARG A 268 30.60 -7.27 16.51
C ARG A 268 31.06 -8.61 17.05
N LYS A 269 30.84 -9.71 16.33
CA LYS A 269 31.29 -11.08 16.68
C LYS A 269 30.99 -11.49 18.13
N GLY A 270 29.76 -11.24 18.58
CA GLY A 270 29.34 -11.52 19.97
C GLY A 270 29.87 -10.54 21.02
N GLY A 271 30.53 -9.47 20.60
CA GLY A 271 31.04 -8.40 21.47
C GLY A 271 29.98 -7.39 21.88
N SER A 272 30.40 -6.44 22.70
CA SER A 272 29.51 -5.51 23.40
C SER A 272 28.64 -4.67 22.45
N ASP A 273 27.38 -4.47 22.84
CA ASP A 273 26.33 -3.74 22.11
C ASP A 273 25.98 -2.38 22.72
N ARG A 274 26.59 -2.03 23.86
CA ARG A 274 26.27 -0.81 24.62
C ARG A 274 26.91 0.43 24.01
N ILE A 275 26.15 1.48 23.73
CA ILE A 275 26.71 2.77 23.30
C ILE A 275 26.94 3.63 24.55
N TYR A 276 28.19 3.84 24.95
CA TYR A 276 28.52 4.77 26.03
C TYR A 276 28.62 6.18 25.46
N ALA A 277 27.56 6.98 25.61
CA ALA A 277 27.65 8.42 25.39
C ALA A 277 28.52 9.03 26.51
N SER A 278 29.65 9.62 26.15
CA SER A 278 30.41 10.43 27.11
C SER A 278 29.52 11.56 27.62
N ARG A 279 29.43 11.73 28.95
CA ARG A 279 28.97 12.98 29.56
C ARG A 279 29.81 14.16 29.08
#